data_AF-A0A842SYU0-F1
#
_entry.id   AF-A0A842SYU0-F1
#
_cell.length_a   1.000
_cell.length_b   1.000
_cell.length_c   1.000
_cell.angle_alpha   90.00
_cell.angle_beta   90.00
_cell.angle_gamma   90.00
#
_symmetry.space_group_name_H-M   'P 1'
#
loop_
_entity.id
_entity.type
_entity.pdbx_description
1 polymer ?
#
loop_
_entity_poly.entity_id
_entity_poly.type
_entity_poly.pdbx_seq_one_letter_code
_entity_poly.pdbx_strand_id
1 'polypeptide(L)'
;MVELNLARQESEFIIFHFMFSLIATLILLIPLLPIGWKLSILVIIYNMGIIVFAILREYRLWQNIWFLAVLISIFQIFPDWFLSAELNILVFPEDGLFKIGTVSGYMLGLWSIPLIIIIFTGIRVKERKNLKMSYLAVSLVTFIIFTVSEATIWVIGSWYAQNVFTLFGHLALYIIFPELILGVTTYWIFLYLQNKPQIYKIPLSFLVMLLYLGSCSFFYFLVEKILML
;
A
#
# COMPACT_ATOMS: atom_id res chain seq x y z
N MET A 1 5.89 9.04 -31.08
CA MET A 1 6.23 7.66 -30.64
C MET A 1 6.27 7.53 -29.11
N VAL A 2 6.98 8.39 -28.38
CA VAL A 2 7.04 8.34 -26.90
C VAL A 2 5.65 8.54 -26.25
N GLU A 3 4.88 9.55 -26.65
CA GLU A 3 3.55 9.80 -26.10
C GLU A 3 2.55 8.65 -26.34
N LEU A 4 2.62 8.02 -27.53
CA LEU A 4 1.79 6.86 -27.86
C LEU A 4 2.10 5.65 -26.96
N ASN A 5 3.38 5.43 -26.64
CA ASN A 5 3.78 4.37 -25.71
C ASN A 5 3.36 4.68 -24.27
N LEU A 6 3.45 5.95 -23.85
CA LEU A 6 2.98 6.39 -22.53
C LEU A 6 1.47 6.16 -22.36
N ALA A 7 0.67 6.60 -23.33
CA ALA A 7 -0.78 6.44 -23.32
C ALA A 7 -1.19 4.96 -23.32
N ARG A 8 -0.49 4.12 -24.08
CA ARG A 8 -0.72 2.67 -24.08
C ARG A 8 -0.48 2.05 -22.71
N GLN A 9 0.67 2.33 -22.09
CA GLN A 9 0.97 1.80 -20.75
C GLN A 9 -0.05 2.27 -19.71
N GLU A 10 -0.50 3.52 -19.75
CA GLU A 10 -1.55 4.01 -18.86
C GLU A 10 -2.87 3.27 -19.07
N SER A 11 -3.28 3.08 -20.33
CA SER A 11 -4.49 2.32 -20.65
C SER A 11 -4.40 0.86 -20.17
N GLU A 12 -3.29 0.18 -20.44
CA GLU A 12 -3.08 -1.19 -19.98
C GLU A 12 -3.02 -1.28 -18.44
N PHE A 13 -2.46 -0.27 -17.77
CA PHE A 13 -2.43 -0.19 -16.30
C PHE A 13 -3.85 -0.07 -15.72
N ILE A 14 -4.69 0.81 -16.30
CA ILE A 14 -6.08 0.98 -15.89
C ILE A 14 -6.87 -0.30 -16.12
N ILE A 15 -6.73 -0.92 -17.30
CA ILE A 15 -7.41 -2.18 -17.63
C ILE A 15 -7.00 -3.29 -16.64
N PHE A 16 -5.71 -3.42 -16.33
CA PHE A 16 -5.23 -4.41 -15.36
C PHE A 16 -5.90 -4.24 -13.99
N HIS A 17 -5.94 -3.02 -13.46
CA HIS A 17 -6.54 -2.75 -12.15
C HIS A 17 -8.06 -2.91 -12.18
N PHE A 18 -8.72 -2.54 -13.27
CA PHE A 18 -10.15 -2.78 -13.44
C PHE A 18 -10.46 -4.28 -13.42
N MET A 19 -9.72 -5.09 -14.19
CA MET A 19 -9.87 -6.55 -14.19
C MET A 19 -9.57 -7.16 -12.82
N PHE A 20 -8.52 -6.68 -12.14
CA PHE A 20 -8.21 -7.11 -10.78
C PHE A 20 -9.35 -6.78 -9.80
N SER A 21 -9.94 -5.58 -9.88
CA SER A 21 -11.08 -5.20 -9.03
C SER A 21 -12.32 -6.09 -9.27
N LEU A 22 -12.57 -6.50 -10.52
CA LEU A 22 -13.63 -7.47 -10.82
C LEU A 22 -13.33 -8.84 -10.17
N ILE A 23 -12.10 -9.33 -10.31
CA ILE A 23 -11.67 -10.59 -9.68
C ILE A 23 -11.76 -10.50 -8.15
N ALA A 24 -11.33 -9.38 -7.57
CA ALA A 24 -11.42 -9.12 -6.13
C ALA A 24 -12.86 -9.16 -5.64
N THR A 25 -13.77 -8.47 -6.35
CA THR A 25 -15.19 -8.48 -6.03
C THR A 25 -15.76 -9.90 -6.07
N LEU A 26 -15.47 -10.66 -7.13
CA LEU A 26 -15.95 -12.05 -7.25
C LEU A 26 -15.41 -12.93 -6.12
N ILE A 27 -14.12 -12.89 -5.82
CA ILE A 27 -13.51 -13.71 -4.76
C ILE A 27 -14.05 -13.33 -3.38
N LEU A 28 -14.24 -12.04 -3.10
CA LEU A 28 -14.76 -11.59 -1.81
C LEU A 28 -16.22 -12.02 -1.59
N LEU A 29 -17.04 -12.02 -2.65
CA LEU A 29 -18.46 -12.41 -2.57
C LEU A 29 -18.69 -13.93 -2.43
N ILE A 30 -17.75 -14.77 -2.83
CA ILE A 30 -17.88 -16.24 -2.73
C ILE A 30 -17.80 -16.68 -1.26
N PRO A 31 -18.83 -17.29 -0.63
CA PRO A 31 -18.84 -17.60 0.81
C PRO A 31 -18.08 -18.89 1.19
N LEU A 32 -17.11 -19.34 0.37
CA LEU A 32 -16.45 -20.65 0.54
C LEU A 32 -15.20 -20.63 1.43
N LEU A 33 -14.52 -19.48 1.53
CA LEU A 33 -13.24 -19.36 2.21
C LEU A 33 -13.27 -18.30 3.31
N PRO A 34 -12.54 -18.50 4.42
CA PRO A 34 -12.26 -17.45 5.38
C PRO A 34 -11.60 -16.23 4.71
N ILE A 35 -11.81 -15.04 5.29
CA ILE A 35 -11.34 -13.79 4.67
C ILE A 35 -9.83 -13.74 4.49
N GLY A 36 -9.05 -14.30 5.43
CA GLY A 36 -7.60 -14.32 5.35
C GLY A 36 -7.10 -15.04 4.09
N TRP A 37 -7.70 -16.19 3.76
CA TRP A 37 -7.39 -16.93 2.53
C TRP A 37 -7.82 -16.17 1.27
N LYS A 38 -8.99 -15.54 1.27
CA LYS A 38 -9.45 -14.72 0.14
C LYS A 38 -8.46 -13.59 -0.16
N LEU A 39 -8.05 -12.85 0.87
CA LEU A 39 -7.09 -11.75 0.75
C LEU A 39 -5.71 -12.27 0.32
N SER A 40 -5.25 -13.39 0.88
CA SER A 40 -3.99 -14.02 0.46
C SER A 40 -3.99 -14.38 -1.03
N ILE A 41 -5.06 -15.03 -1.51
CA ILE A 41 -5.22 -15.37 -2.93
C ILE A 41 -5.18 -14.10 -3.79
N LEU A 42 -5.89 -13.03 -3.39
CA LEU A 42 -5.91 -11.77 -4.13
C LEU A 42 -4.54 -11.09 -4.17
N VAL A 43 -3.81 -11.08 -3.06
CA VAL A 43 -2.45 -10.54 -2.99
C VAL A 43 -1.51 -11.30 -3.92
N ILE A 44 -1.61 -12.63 -3.97
CA ILE A 44 -0.83 -13.48 -4.87
C ILE A 44 -1.21 -13.19 -6.33
N ILE A 45 -2.51 -13.20 -6.66
CA ILE A 45 -3.01 -12.93 -8.01
C ILE A 45 -2.53 -11.57 -8.50
N TYR A 46 -2.64 -10.53 -7.68
CA TYR A 46 -2.21 -9.19 -8.05
C TYR A 46 -0.69 -9.14 -8.32
N ASN A 47 0.11 -9.60 -7.35
CA ASN A 47 1.57 -9.49 -7.43
C ASN A 47 2.14 -10.32 -8.57
N MET A 48 1.67 -11.55 -8.74
CA MET A 48 2.10 -12.40 -9.85
C MET A 48 1.56 -11.87 -11.18
N GLY A 49 0.30 -11.42 -11.21
CA GLY A 49 -0.33 -10.88 -12.40
C GLY A 49 0.42 -9.66 -12.94
N ILE A 50 0.73 -8.68 -12.09
CA ILE A 50 1.36 -7.44 -12.53
C ILE A 50 2.80 -7.64 -12.99
N ILE A 51 3.57 -8.49 -12.29
CA ILE A 51 4.97 -8.75 -12.67
C ILE A 51 5.04 -9.60 -13.95
N VAL A 52 4.20 -10.64 -14.08
CA VAL A 52 4.14 -11.45 -15.29
C VAL A 52 3.71 -10.58 -16.49
N PHE A 53 2.67 -9.76 -16.32
CA PHE A 53 2.23 -8.84 -17.37
C PHE A 53 3.36 -7.87 -17.78
N ALA A 54 4.06 -7.29 -16.80
CA ALA A 54 5.18 -6.39 -17.04
C ALA A 54 6.38 -7.07 -17.72
N ILE A 55 6.62 -8.35 -17.47
CA ILE A 55 7.67 -9.13 -18.15
C ILE A 55 7.26 -9.40 -19.60
N LEU A 56 6.04 -9.90 -19.83
CA LEU A 56 5.52 -10.22 -21.16
C LEU A 56 5.41 -8.99 -22.08
N ARG A 57 5.21 -7.80 -21.50
CA ARG A 57 5.17 -6.51 -22.23
C ARG A 57 6.50 -5.77 -22.26
N GLU A 58 7.54 -6.31 -21.63
CA GLU A 58 8.85 -5.66 -21.47
C GLU A 58 8.79 -4.28 -20.77
N TYR A 59 7.79 -4.06 -19.92
CA TYR A 59 7.61 -2.81 -19.16
C TYR A 59 8.56 -2.73 -17.97
N ARG A 60 9.81 -2.35 -18.25
CA ARG A 60 10.87 -2.17 -17.24
C ARG A 60 10.48 -1.25 -16.09
N LEU A 61 9.69 -0.20 -16.37
CA LEU A 61 9.19 0.67 -15.31
C LEU A 61 8.32 -0.10 -14.32
N TRP A 62 7.38 -0.91 -14.79
CA TRP A 62 6.46 -1.67 -13.93
C TRP A 62 7.22 -2.71 -13.11
N GLN A 63 8.17 -3.41 -13.73
CA GLN A 63 9.06 -4.35 -13.03
C GLN A 63 9.82 -3.66 -11.89
N ASN A 64 10.36 -2.47 -12.16
CA ASN A 64 11.09 -1.68 -11.17
C ASN A 64 10.20 -1.18 -10.02
N ILE A 65 8.99 -0.72 -10.34
CA ILE A 65 8.00 -0.25 -9.36
C ILE A 65 7.58 -1.42 -8.47
N TRP A 66 7.21 -2.55 -9.08
CA TRP A 66 6.81 -3.77 -8.38
C TRP A 66 7.89 -4.24 -7.40
N PHE A 67 9.14 -4.33 -7.85
CA PHE A 67 10.23 -4.83 -7.00
C PHE A 67 10.46 -3.94 -5.76
N LEU A 68 10.37 -2.61 -5.90
CA LEU A 68 10.46 -1.72 -4.74
C LEU A 68 9.23 -1.88 -3.83
N ALA A 69 8.02 -1.88 -4.41
CA ALA A 69 6.78 -1.93 -3.65
C ALA A 69 6.63 -3.23 -2.85
N VAL A 70 7.05 -4.38 -3.40
CA VAL A 70 7.04 -5.66 -2.68
C VAL A 70 8.04 -5.66 -1.52
N LEU A 71 9.26 -5.15 -1.71
CA LEU A 71 10.23 -5.03 -0.63
C LEU A 71 9.71 -4.16 0.52
N ILE A 72 9.11 -3.02 0.20
CA ILE A 72 8.46 -2.17 1.21
C ILE A 72 7.32 -2.93 1.88
N SER A 73 6.46 -3.61 1.12
CA SER A 73 5.31 -4.36 1.66
C SER A 73 5.72 -5.45 2.64
N ILE A 74 6.81 -6.18 2.37
CA ILE A 74 7.33 -7.20 3.28
C ILE A 74 7.74 -6.56 4.61
N PHE A 75 8.40 -5.40 4.57
CA PHE A 75 8.83 -4.71 5.78
C PHE A 75 7.66 -4.07 6.55
N GLN A 76 6.52 -3.74 5.92
CA GLN A 76 5.38 -3.13 6.61
C GLN A 76 4.73 -4.01 7.69
N ILE A 77 5.08 -5.29 7.76
CA ILE A 77 4.67 -6.16 8.86
C ILE A 77 5.13 -5.65 10.22
N PHE A 78 6.32 -5.05 10.30
CA PHE A 78 6.85 -4.57 11.59
C PHE A 78 6.03 -3.39 12.14
N PRO A 79 5.71 -2.35 11.35
CA PRO A 79 4.74 -1.33 11.72
C PRO A 79 3.39 -1.90 12.14
N ASP A 80 2.78 -2.78 11.34
CA ASP A 80 1.47 -3.36 11.64
C ASP A 80 1.50 -4.17 12.95
N TRP A 81 2.59 -4.91 13.19
CA TRP A 81 2.80 -5.65 14.41
C TRP A 81 2.98 -4.71 15.60
N PHE A 82 3.78 -3.64 15.47
CA PHE A 82 3.94 -2.64 16.52
C PHE A 82 2.60 -1.98 16.91
N LEU A 83 1.80 -1.58 15.91
CA LEU A 83 0.48 -0.98 16.15
C LEU A 83 -0.48 -1.93 16.87
N SER A 84 -0.42 -3.22 16.54
CA SER A 84 -1.33 -4.23 17.08
C SER A 84 -0.89 -4.80 18.43
N ALA A 85 0.39 -5.10 18.62
CA ALA A 85 0.88 -5.73 19.85
C ALA A 85 1.37 -4.72 20.89
N GLU A 86 2.14 -3.71 20.48
CA GLU A 86 2.80 -2.79 21.43
C GLU A 86 1.90 -1.62 21.81
N LEU A 87 1.19 -1.04 20.84
CA LEU A 87 0.23 0.03 21.11
C LEU A 87 -1.18 -0.48 21.39
N ASN A 88 -1.50 -1.72 21.01
CA ASN A 88 -2.82 -2.32 21.17
C ASN A 88 -3.96 -1.47 20.55
N ILE A 89 -3.69 -0.88 19.38
CA ILE A 89 -4.62 0.03 18.67
C ILE A 89 -5.11 -0.48 17.32
N LEU A 90 -4.54 -1.58 16.82
CA LEU A 90 -4.90 -2.22 15.57
C LEU A 90 -5.19 -3.70 15.82
N VAL A 91 -6.30 -4.21 15.28
CA VAL A 91 -6.66 -5.62 15.44
C VAL A 91 -6.77 -6.30 14.08
N PHE A 92 -6.06 -7.41 13.94
CA PHE A 92 -6.28 -8.39 12.88
C PHE A 92 -7.04 -9.58 13.47
N PRO A 93 -8.36 -9.72 13.24
CA PRO A 93 -9.16 -10.82 13.79
C PRO A 93 -8.69 -12.19 13.28
N GLU A 94 -9.16 -13.25 13.94
CA GLU A 94 -8.98 -14.62 13.45
C GLU A 94 -9.68 -14.78 12.10
N ASP A 95 -8.88 -14.91 11.04
CA ASP A 95 -9.31 -14.83 9.64
C ASP A 95 -9.10 -16.13 8.87
N GLY A 96 -8.68 -17.18 9.57
CA GLY A 96 -8.39 -18.53 9.05
C GLY A 96 -7.03 -18.68 8.36
N LEU A 97 -6.21 -17.62 8.28
CA LEU A 97 -4.84 -17.67 7.77
C LEU A 97 -3.84 -17.67 8.92
N PHE A 98 -2.59 -18.08 8.64
CA PHE A 98 -1.51 -17.95 9.62
C PHE A 98 -1.22 -16.48 9.95
N LYS A 99 -0.75 -16.26 11.18
CA LYS A 99 -0.30 -14.95 11.68
C LYS A 99 1.23 -14.86 11.72
N ILE A 100 1.75 -13.65 11.58
CA ILE A 100 3.14 -13.29 11.85
C ILE A 100 3.10 -12.34 13.05
N GLY A 101 3.38 -12.87 14.24
CA GLY A 101 3.01 -12.17 15.47
C GLY A 101 1.49 -12.04 15.55
N THR A 102 0.99 -10.80 15.62
CA THR A 102 -0.44 -10.46 15.60
C THR A 102 -0.98 -10.14 14.20
N VAL A 103 -0.11 -10.06 13.18
CA VAL A 103 -0.48 -9.58 11.84
C VAL A 103 -0.87 -10.74 10.93
N SER A 104 -1.91 -10.58 10.12
CA SER A 104 -2.33 -11.58 9.14
C SER A 104 -1.31 -11.79 8.02
N GLY A 105 -1.06 -13.05 7.64
CA GLY A 105 -0.02 -13.40 6.67
C GLY A 105 -0.17 -12.75 5.28
N TYR A 106 -1.38 -12.39 4.85
CA TYR A 106 -1.59 -11.71 3.57
C TYR A 106 -0.99 -10.30 3.51
N MET A 107 -0.67 -9.70 4.67
CA MET A 107 -0.02 -8.38 4.74
C MET A 107 1.37 -8.37 4.09
N LEU A 108 2.02 -9.55 3.95
CA LEU A 108 3.32 -9.74 3.27
C LEU A 108 3.39 -9.21 1.83
N GLY A 109 2.26 -8.91 1.19
CA GLY A 109 2.22 -8.31 -0.13
C GLY A 109 1.10 -7.30 -0.31
N LEU A 110 0.24 -7.07 0.70
CA LEU A 110 -0.94 -6.23 0.55
C LEU A 110 -0.58 -4.79 0.21
N TRP A 111 0.40 -4.22 0.93
CA TRP A 111 0.86 -2.84 0.74
C TRP A 111 1.46 -2.60 -0.65
N SER A 112 1.93 -3.63 -1.35
CA SER A 112 2.42 -3.47 -2.72
C SER A 112 1.33 -2.95 -3.68
N ILE A 113 0.07 -3.32 -3.46
CA ILE A 113 -1.06 -2.94 -4.32
C ILE A 113 -1.19 -1.41 -4.40
N PRO A 114 -1.44 -0.69 -3.28
CA PRO A 114 -1.57 0.76 -3.33
C PRO A 114 -0.26 1.46 -3.73
N LEU A 115 0.89 0.98 -3.26
CA LEU A 115 2.18 1.61 -3.55
C LEU A 115 2.51 1.58 -5.05
N ILE A 116 2.17 0.52 -5.77
CA ILE A 116 2.36 0.47 -7.23
C ILE A 116 1.52 1.55 -7.92
N ILE A 117 0.24 1.72 -7.54
CA ILE A 117 -0.66 2.74 -8.09
C ILE A 117 -0.12 4.15 -7.81
N ILE A 118 0.33 4.39 -6.58
CA ILE A 118 0.87 5.67 -6.14
C ILE A 118 2.14 6.03 -6.94
N ILE A 119 3.12 5.13 -6.99
CA ILE A 119 4.38 5.38 -7.71
C ILE A 119 4.11 5.56 -9.21
N PHE A 120 3.30 4.68 -9.81
CA PHE A 120 3.00 4.75 -11.24
C PHE A 120 2.36 6.09 -11.61
N THR A 121 1.37 6.54 -10.81
CA THR A 121 0.72 7.84 -11.01
C THR A 121 1.71 8.99 -10.92
N GLY A 122 2.56 8.99 -9.89
CA GLY A 122 3.59 10.01 -9.73
C GLY A 122 4.52 10.10 -10.93
N ILE A 123 5.00 8.96 -11.43
CA ILE A 123 5.87 8.92 -12.62
C ILE A 123 5.16 9.48 -13.85
N ARG A 124 3.91 9.07 -14.10
CA ARG A 124 3.16 9.53 -15.28
C ARG A 124 2.87 11.03 -15.24
N VAL A 125 2.50 11.55 -14.07
CA VAL A 125 2.30 12.99 -13.90
C VAL A 125 3.61 13.75 -14.05
N LYS A 126 4.72 13.22 -13.55
CA LYS A 126 6.05 13.83 -13.73
C LYS A 126 6.45 13.89 -15.21
N GLU A 127 6.20 12.84 -15.97
CA GLU A 127 6.50 12.75 -17.41
C GLU A 127 5.66 13.72 -18.25
N ARG A 128 4.40 13.97 -17.88
CA ARG A 128 3.48 14.86 -18.61
C ARG A 128 3.51 16.32 -18.17
N LYS A 129 3.87 16.57 -16.91
CA LYS A 129 3.82 17.89 -16.28
C LYS A 129 5.19 18.22 -15.70
N ASN A 130 5.33 18.14 -14.38
CA ASN A 130 6.57 18.47 -13.68
C ASN A 130 6.59 17.79 -12.30
N LEU A 131 7.72 17.91 -11.62
CA LEU A 131 7.94 17.28 -10.32
C LEU A 131 6.95 17.76 -9.25
N LYS A 132 6.62 19.05 -9.20
CA LYS A 132 5.68 19.59 -8.20
C LYS A 132 4.30 18.97 -8.35
N MET A 133 3.79 18.91 -9.59
CA MET A 133 2.50 18.27 -9.88
C MET A 133 2.51 16.78 -9.57
N SER A 134 3.65 16.11 -9.74
CA SER A 134 3.76 14.69 -9.39
C SER A 134 3.65 14.43 -7.89
N TYR A 135 4.26 15.26 -7.05
CA TYR A 135 4.10 15.15 -5.59
C TYR A 135 2.67 15.45 -5.16
N LEU A 136 2.04 16.48 -5.75
CA LEU A 136 0.64 16.79 -5.47
C LEU A 136 -0.28 15.60 -5.83
N ALA A 137 -0.07 14.98 -6.99
CA ALA A 137 -0.83 13.82 -7.41
C ALA A 137 -0.59 12.61 -6.50
N VAL A 138 0.66 12.35 -6.13
CA VAL A 138 1.03 11.28 -5.19
C VAL A 138 0.38 11.49 -3.84
N SER A 139 0.45 12.70 -3.27
CA SER A 139 -0.21 13.03 -2.01
C SER A 139 -1.71 12.80 -2.07
N LEU A 140 -2.36 13.26 -3.14
CA LEU A 140 -3.81 13.11 -3.31
C LEU A 140 -4.22 11.64 -3.45
N VAL A 141 -3.54 10.87 -4.31
CA VAL A 141 -3.85 9.45 -4.52
C VAL A 141 -3.59 8.64 -3.24
N THR A 142 -2.48 8.93 -2.55
CA THR A 142 -2.15 8.29 -1.27
C THR A 142 -3.23 8.56 -0.24
N PHE A 143 -3.61 9.83 -0.05
CA PHE A 143 -4.66 10.24 0.88
C PHE A 143 -5.99 9.53 0.58
N ILE A 144 -6.42 9.51 -0.70
CA ILE A 144 -7.68 8.87 -1.11
C ILE A 144 -7.63 7.36 -0.83
N ILE A 145 -6.60 6.67 -1.30
CA ILE A 145 -6.51 5.21 -1.18
C ILE A 145 -6.54 4.78 0.29
N PHE A 146 -5.69 5.38 1.12
CA PHE A 146 -5.55 4.96 2.51
C PHE A 146 -6.74 5.39 3.37
N THR A 147 -7.27 6.60 3.19
CA THR A 147 -8.47 7.04 3.92
C THR A 147 -9.67 6.15 3.57
N VAL A 148 -9.87 5.81 2.30
CA VAL A 148 -10.96 4.92 1.88
C VAL A 148 -10.74 3.50 2.41
N SER A 149 -9.50 2.99 2.37
CA SER A 149 -9.18 1.67 2.92
C SER A 149 -9.51 1.61 4.40
N GLU A 150 -9.01 2.55 5.19
CA GLU A 150 -9.23 2.60 6.64
C GLU A 150 -10.73 2.72 6.97
N ALA A 151 -11.47 3.51 6.20
CA ALA A 151 -12.92 3.66 6.40
C ALA A 151 -13.76 2.42 6.04
N THR A 152 -13.24 1.47 5.24
CA THR A 152 -14.06 0.41 4.63
C THR A 152 -13.60 -1.02 4.91
N ILE A 153 -12.32 -1.24 5.21
CA ILE A 153 -11.75 -2.59 5.26
C ILE A 153 -12.27 -3.45 6.43
N TRP A 154 -12.76 -2.80 7.49
CA TRP A 154 -13.41 -3.49 8.61
C TRP A 154 -14.68 -4.23 8.18
N VAL A 155 -15.37 -3.76 7.11
CA VAL A 155 -16.60 -4.37 6.59
C VAL A 155 -16.37 -5.80 6.12
N ILE A 156 -15.19 -6.08 5.57
CA ILE A 156 -14.83 -7.43 5.10
C ILE A 156 -14.16 -8.28 6.19
N GLY A 157 -13.97 -7.74 7.40
CA GLY A 157 -13.34 -8.46 8.51
C GLY A 157 -11.82 -8.60 8.38
N SER A 158 -11.14 -7.63 7.73
CA SER A 158 -9.69 -7.67 7.51
C SER A 158 -8.90 -7.13 8.71
N TRP A 159 -9.09 -5.85 9.04
CA TRP A 159 -8.56 -5.22 10.26
C TRP A 159 -9.50 -4.11 10.71
N TYR A 160 -9.35 -3.70 11.98
CA TYR A 160 -10.06 -2.54 12.53
C TYR A 160 -9.24 -1.88 13.63
N ALA A 161 -9.45 -0.58 13.80
CA ALA A 161 -8.85 0.20 14.87
C ALA A 161 -9.58 -0.02 16.21
N GLN A 162 -8.85 0.09 17.31
CA GLN A 162 -9.40 0.06 18.67
C GLN A 162 -8.62 1.01 19.58
N ASN A 163 -9.21 1.39 20.73
CA ASN A 163 -8.53 2.20 21.75
C ASN A 163 -7.94 3.54 21.22
N VAL A 164 -8.51 4.08 20.15
CA VAL A 164 -8.12 5.34 19.51
C VAL A 164 -9.35 6.12 19.07
N PHE A 165 -9.18 7.42 18.89
CA PHE A 165 -10.20 8.27 18.32
C PHE A 165 -10.47 7.87 16.86
N THR A 166 -11.73 7.56 16.57
CA THR A 166 -12.19 7.21 15.24
C THR A 166 -13.26 8.18 14.76
N LEU A 167 -13.11 8.67 13.54
CA LEU A 167 -14.19 9.36 12.85
C LEU A 167 -15.17 8.30 12.30
N PHE A 168 -16.47 8.55 12.49
CA PHE A 168 -17.53 7.65 12.05
C PHE A 168 -17.40 6.21 12.57
N GLY A 169 -16.72 6.02 13.71
CA GLY A 169 -16.55 4.73 14.38
C GLY A 169 -15.46 3.81 13.81
N HIS A 170 -14.83 4.17 12.69
CA HIS A 170 -13.89 3.27 12.00
C HIS A 170 -12.62 3.94 11.48
N LEU A 171 -12.66 5.22 11.12
CA LEU A 171 -11.52 5.91 10.53
C LEU A 171 -10.58 6.41 11.63
N ALA A 172 -9.48 5.68 11.89
CA ALA A 172 -8.45 6.13 12.84
C ALA A 172 -7.75 7.38 12.31
N LEU A 173 -7.84 8.50 13.05
CA LEU A 173 -7.31 9.77 12.54
C LEU A 173 -5.77 9.80 12.54
N TYR A 174 -5.14 9.15 13.53
CA TYR A 174 -3.69 9.20 13.70
C TYR A 174 -2.92 8.56 12.53
N ILE A 175 -3.50 7.59 11.81
CA ILE A 175 -2.78 6.79 10.80
C ILE A 175 -2.71 7.46 9.42
N ILE A 176 -3.62 8.39 9.13
CA ILE A 176 -3.72 9.07 7.82
C ILE A 176 -2.43 9.82 7.48
N PHE A 177 -1.82 10.50 8.46
CA PHE A 177 -0.58 11.26 8.25
C PHE A 177 0.64 10.35 8.01
N PRO A 178 0.89 9.31 8.84
CA PRO A 178 1.88 8.27 8.53
C PRO A 178 1.72 7.67 7.14
N GLU A 179 0.50 7.34 6.72
CA GLU A 179 0.25 6.74 5.40
C GLU A 179 0.54 7.72 4.25
N LEU A 180 0.23 9.00 4.44
CA LEU A 180 0.62 10.05 3.50
C LEU A 180 2.15 10.16 3.38
N ILE A 181 2.86 10.13 4.50
CA ILE A 181 4.34 10.12 4.54
C ILE A 181 4.87 8.86 3.83
N LEU A 182 4.26 7.69 4.04
CA LEU A 182 4.64 6.44 3.39
C LEU A 182 4.53 6.54 1.86
N GLY A 183 3.40 7.00 1.34
CA GLY A 183 3.20 7.11 -0.11
C GLY A 183 4.15 8.12 -0.76
N VAL A 184 4.30 9.31 -0.16
CA VAL A 184 5.21 10.36 -0.67
C VAL A 184 6.67 9.91 -0.61
N THR A 185 7.10 9.32 0.51
CA THR A 185 8.49 8.84 0.68
C THR A 185 8.80 7.70 -0.27
N THR A 186 7.86 6.76 -0.46
CA THR A 186 8.03 5.66 -1.40
C THR A 186 8.24 6.17 -2.82
N TYR A 187 7.44 7.16 -3.25
CA TYR A 187 7.63 7.80 -4.55
C TYR A 187 8.98 8.54 -4.67
N TRP A 188 9.37 9.30 -3.63
CA TRP A 188 10.66 10.00 -3.60
C TRP A 188 11.84 9.03 -3.72
N ILE A 189 11.82 7.92 -2.97
CA ILE A 189 12.86 6.89 -3.05
C ILE A 189 12.88 6.24 -4.42
N PHE A 190 11.71 5.97 -5.02
CA PHE A 190 11.66 5.42 -6.36
C PHE A 190 12.35 6.33 -7.38
N LEU A 191 12.12 7.65 -7.31
CA LEU A 191 12.82 8.64 -8.14
C LEU A 191 14.34 8.63 -7.91
N TYR A 192 14.76 8.61 -6.64
CA TYR A 192 16.17 8.57 -6.27
C TYR A 192 16.89 7.32 -6.81
N LEU A 193 16.21 6.19 -6.83
CA LEU A 193 16.75 4.89 -7.22
C LEU A 193 16.77 4.61 -8.72
N GLN A 194 16.17 5.45 -9.57
CA GLN A 194 16.05 5.15 -11.02
C GLN A 194 17.38 4.84 -11.70
N ASN A 195 18.46 5.48 -11.26
CA ASN A 195 19.80 5.34 -11.84
C ASN A 195 20.76 4.57 -10.91
N LYS A 196 20.23 3.81 -9.95
CA LYS A 196 21.03 3.09 -8.94
C LYS A 196 20.86 1.57 -9.12
N PRO A 197 21.88 0.77 -8.77
CA PRO A 197 21.76 -0.68 -8.70
C PRO A 197 20.59 -1.14 -7.83
N GLN A 198 19.94 -2.24 -8.23
CA GLN A 198 18.75 -2.78 -7.55
C GLN A 198 18.99 -3.13 -6.07
N ILE A 199 20.24 -3.45 -5.69
CA ILE A 199 20.62 -3.79 -4.32
C ILE A 199 20.29 -2.67 -3.31
N TYR A 200 20.32 -1.40 -3.74
CA TYR A 200 19.99 -0.26 -2.88
C TYR A 200 18.51 -0.21 -2.48
N LYS A 201 17.62 -0.92 -3.19
CA LYS A 201 16.19 -0.99 -2.84
C LYS A 201 15.97 -1.66 -1.50
N ILE A 202 16.79 -2.63 -1.10
CA ILE A 202 16.62 -3.36 0.17
C ILE A 202 16.82 -2.43 1.38
N PRO A 203 18.00 -1.81 1.59
CA PRO A 203 18.20 -0.93 2.73
C PRO A 203 17.27 0.29 2.70
N LEU A 204 16.96 0.84 1.52
CA LEU A 204 16.04 1.97 1.43
C LEU A 204 14.59 1.58 1.73
N SER A 205 14.13 0.37 1.36
CA SER A 205 12.80 -0.11 1.77
C SER A 205 12.72 -0.31 3.28
N PHE A 206 13.80 -0.78 3.90
CA PHE A 206 13.90 -0.87 5.35
C PHE A 206 13.85 0.52 6.02
N LEU A 207 14.53 1.53 5.44
CA LEU A 207 14.43 2.91 5.94
C LEU A 207 13.00 3.50 5.80
N VAL A 208 12.27 3.17 4.73
CA VAL A 208 10.85 3.54 4.60
C VAL A 208 10.03 2.96 5.74
N MET A 209 10.26 1.69 6.07
CA MET A 209 9.59 1.04 7.19
C MET A 209 9.89 1.76 8.51
N LEU A 210 11.17 2.07 8.80
CA LEU A 210 11.52 2.79 10.03
C LEU A 210 10.89 4.19 10.08
N LEU A 211 10.85 4.91 8.96
CA LEU A 211 10.20 6.22 8.89
C LEU A 211 8.69 6.11 9.13
N TYR A 212 8.04 5.12 8.52
CA TYR A 212 6.61 4.90 8.69
C TYR A 212 6.28 4.49 10.13
N LEU A 213 7.04 3.55 10.71
CA LEU A 213 6.92 3.16 12.12
C LEU A 213 7.07 4.36 13.06
N GLY A 214 8.13 5.15 12.88
CA GLY A 214 8.36 6.35 13.68
C GLY A 214 7.25 7.40 13.51
N SER A 215 6.74 7.55 12.29
CA SER A 215 5.60 8.42 12.01
C SER A 215 4.34 7.94 12.72
N CYS A 216 4.04 6.64 12.67
CA CYS A 216 2.90 6.05 13.37
C CYS A 216 2.97 6.31 14.87
N SER A 217 4.11 6.05 15.49
CA SER A 217 4.33 6.31 16.92
C SER A 217 4.17 7.79 17.27
N PHE A 218 4.72 8.68 16.46
CA PHE A 218 4.64 10.13 16.68
C PHE A 218 3.20 10.65 16.55
N PHE A 219 2.49 10.29 15.49
CA PHE A 219 1.12 10.76 15.27
C PHE A 219 0.12 10.11 16.23
N TYR A 220 0.34 8.86 16.66
CA TYR A 220 -0.39 8.28 17.77
C TYR A 220 -0.22 9.14 19.03
N PHE A 221 1.01 9.46 19.42
CA PHE A 221 1.27 10.29 20.59
C PHE A 221 0.62 11.68 20.45
N LEU A 222 0.78 12.34 19.30
CA LEU A 222 0.24 13.68 19.08
C LEU A 222 -1.30 13.68 19.10
N VAL A 223 -1.94 12.78 18.36
CA VAL A 223 -3.40 12.79 18.23
C VAL A 223 -4.05 12.21 19.47
N GLU A 224 -3.67 11.00 19.87
CA GLU A 224 -4.35 10.23 20.92
C GLU A 224 -3.91 10.61 22.34
N LYS A 225 -2.68 11.13 22.51
CA LYS A 225 -2.14 11.47 23.84
C LYS A 225 -1.96 12.96 24.08
N ILE A 226 -2.20 13.84 23.10
CA ILE A 226 -2.13 15.29 23.32
C ILE A 226 -3.44 15.96 22.91
N LEU A 227 -3.92 15.71 21.69
CA LEU A 227 -5.06 16.45 21.13
C LEU A 227 -6.43 15.91 21.57
N MET A 228 -6.54 14.58 21.73
CA MET A 228 -7.81 13.89 22.04
C MET A 228 -7.88 13.37 23.48
N LEU A 229 -6.99 13.84 24.36
CA LEU A 229 -7.08 13.62 25.82
C LEU A 229 -8.25 14.39 26.45
#